data_AF-K3ZVE7-F1
#
_entry.id   AF-K3ZVE7-F1
#
_cell.length_a   1.000
_cell.length_b   1.000
_cell.length_c   1.000
_cell.angle_alpha   90.00
_cell.angle_beta   90.00
_cell.angle_gamma   90.00
#
_symmetry.space_group_name_H-M   'P 1'
#
loop_
_entity.id
_entity.type
_entity.pdbx_description
1 polymer ?
#
loop_
_entity_poly.entity_id
_entity_poly.type
_entity_poly.pdbx_seq_one_letter_code
_entity_poly.pdbx_strand_id
1 'polypeptide(L)'
;MAAVRFLGTAPGRLERVVGPIPAAGSLRGRPNLPIGRVRTYSIRSIPSPGGAERRGARSARPSRAAMGGDLFALDFDGAAKVRWPWVFEQVDSAMEEWIVEQMYTLRPVVETGYENLLLVEIQIPSVQKSSVADGLSIQEILENWLKLKPILMDEWQEDRESLVDLFGRVRDDWIENDLSGWIGANRFYPGTADALKLSSSDTYIVTTKQSRFAEALLKELAGIDFPSERIYGLSTGPKVKVLQQLQQMPQHQGLTLHFIEDRLATLKNVIKEPALDKWNLYLVTWGYNTQKEREEAQGISRIQLFDLPDFSKKLK
;
A
#
# COMPACT_ATOMS: atom_id res chain seq x y z
N MET A 1 6.47 5.22 7.75
CA MET A 1 5.28 4.57 8.32
C MET A 1 4.05 5.12 7.65
N ALA A 2 3.59 4.49 6.58
CA ALA A 2 2.24 4.71 6.07
C ALA A 2 1.75 3.33 5.71
N ALA A 3 0.65 2.92 6.31
CA ALA A 3 -0.01 1.71 5.95
C ALA A 3 -1.51 1.94 6.09
N VAL A 4 -2.21 1.46 5.09
CA VAL A 4 -3.64 1.33 5.13
C VAL A 4 -3.94 0.17 6.07
N ARG A 5 -4.49 0.45 7.26
CA ARG A 5 -5.14 -0.56 8.11
C ARG A 5 -6.44 0.02 8.63
N PHE A 6 -7.51 -0.73 8.46
CA PHE A 6 -8.86 -0.39 8.91
C PHE A 6 -9.11 -0.86 10.34
N LEU A 7 -9.90 -0.04 11.04
CA LEU A 7 -10.59 -0.36 12.29
C LEU A 7 -11.68 -1.40 11.97
N GLY A 8 -11.67 -2.52 12.69
CA GLY A 8 -12.77 -3.46 12.66
C GLY A 8 -14.01 -2.87 13.34
N THR A 9 -15.18 -3.15 12.79
CA THR A 9 -16.44 -3.09 13.53
C THR A 9 -16.99 -4.50 13.74
N ALA A 10 -17.39 -4.76 14.98
CA ALA A 10 -17.88 -6.01 15.55
C ALA A 10 -19.19 -6.53 14.89
N PRO A 11 -19.66 -7.76 15.21
CA PRO A 11 -20.50 -8.56 14.34
C PRO A 11 -21.99 -8.21 14.45
N GLY A 12 -22.65 -8.03 13.30
CA GLY A 12 -24.08 -7.78 13.20
C GLY A 12 -24.75 -8.71 12.20
N ARG A 13 -25.27 -9.84 12.70
CA ARG A 13 -26.41 -10.63 12.22
C ARG A 13 -26.61 -10.77 10.70
N LEU A 14 -26.24 -11.95 10.18
CA LEU A 14 -26.83 -12.52 8.96
C LEU A 14 -28.34 -12.75 9.16
N GLU A 15 -29.18 -11.90 8.58
CA GLU A 15 -30.57 -12.26 8.30
C GLU A 15 -30.73 -12.57 6.81
N ARG A 16 -30.98 -13.86 6.56
CA ARG A 16 -31.32 -14.44 5.27
C ARG A 16 -32.76 -14.05 4.95
N VAL A 17 -32.98 -13.15 3.98
CA VAL A 17 -34.32 -12.93 3.41
C VAL A 17 -34.39 -13.65 2.07
N VAL A 18 -35.06 -14.80 2.09
CA VAL A 18 -35.51 -15.55 0.92
C VAL A 18 -36.82 -14.92 0.45
N GLY A 19 -36.92 -14.56 -0.82
CA GLY A 19 -38.15 -14.09 -1.46
C GLY A 19 -38.08 -14.26 -2.99
N PRO A 20 -39.20 -14.53 -3.68
CA PRO A 20 -39.27 -15.54 -4.72
C PRO A 20 -38.91 -15.07 -6.13
N ILE A 21 -38.49 -16.03 -6.95
CA ILE A 21 -38.39 -15.98 -8.42
C ILE A 21 -39.80 -15.92 -9.03
N PRO A 22 -40.02 -15.11 -10.08
CA PRO A 22 -40.97 -15.47 -11.13
C PRO A 22 -40.26 -15.73 -12.47
N ALA A 23 -40.77 -16.73 -13.18
CA ALA A 23 -40.22 -17.29 -14.40
C ALA A 23 -40.56 -16.51 -15.69
N ALA A 24 -39.68 -16.72 -16.66
CA ALA A 24 -39.76 -16.65 -18.13
C ALA A 24 -40.99 -16.07 -18.83
N GLY A 25 -40.70 -15.17 -19.79
CA GLY A 25 -41.55 -14.86 -20.94
C GLY A 25 -40.70 -14.48 -22.15
N SER A 26 -40.69 -15.34 -23.17
CA SER A 26 -40.03 -15.16 -24.47
C SER A 26 -40.63 -14.01 -25.29
N LEU A 27 -39.84 -13.36 -26.15
CA LEU A 27 -40.24 -12.99 -27.52
C LEU A 27 -39.01 -12.55 -28.35
N ARG A 28 -38.98 -13.06 -29.59
CA ARG A 28 -37.97 -12.83 -30.64
C ARG A 28 -38.16 -11.47 -31.32
N GLY A 29 -37.08 -10.91 -31.88
CA GLY A 29 -37.14 -9.96 -33.01
C GLY A 29 -35.96 -8.98 -33.13
N ARG A 30 -35.07 -9.22 -34.11
CA ARG A 30 -34.02 -8.31 -34.65
C ARG A 30 -34.64 -7.03 -35.30
N PRO A 31 -33.92 -5.96 -35.78
CA PRO A 31 -32.53 -5.93 -36.29
C PRO A 31 -31.69 -4.60 -36.14
N ASN A 32 -30.47 -4.64 -36.72
CA ASN A 32 -29.62 -3.56 -37.28
C ASN A 32 -28.63 -2.75 -36.39
N LEU A 33 -27.37 -2.79 -36.84
CA LEU A 33 -26.21 -1.93 -36.50
C LEU A 33 -26.40 -0.48 -36.98
N PRO A 34 -25.69 0.50 -36.40
CA PRO A 34 -24.47 0.98 -37.07
C PRO A 34 -23.30 1.38 -36.13
N ILE A 35 -22.13 1.47 -36.78
CA ILE A 35 -20.82 1.96 -36.34
C ILE A 35 -20.91 3.41 -35.83
N GLY A 36 -20.19 3.77 -34.75
CA GLY A 36 -19.98 5.17 -34.39
C GLY A 36 -19.27 5.47 -33.06
N ARG A 37 -17.99 5.86 -33.19
CA ARG A 37 -17.22 6.86 -32.41
C ARG A 37 -16.95 6.66 -30.90
N VAL A 38 -15.64 6.65 -30.64
CA VAL A 38 -14.93 7.08 -29.42
C VAL A 38 -15.59 8.30 -28.77
N ARG A 39 -15.89 8.19 -27.47
CA ARG A 39 -16.23 9.34 -26.60
C ARG A 39 -15.14 9.53 -25.55
N THR A 40 -14.38 10.60 -25.74
CA THR A 40 -13.64 11.30 -24.68
C THR A 40 -14.63 11.96 -23.73
N TYR A 41 -14.52 11.72 -22.42
CA TYR A 41 -15.29 12.47 -21.42
C TYR A 41 -14.46 13.65 -20.91
N SER A 42 -14.91 14.85 -21.25
CA SER A 42 -14.45 16.11 -20.64
C SER A 42 -15.06 16.29 -19.26
N ILE A 43 -14.21 16.62 -18.29
CA ILE A 43 -14.58 17.07 -16.94
C ILE A 43 -15.22 18.45 -17.06
N ARG A 44 -16.44 18.62 -16.55
CA ARG A 44 -17.08 19.94 -16.41
C ARG A 44 -16.67 20.56 -15.08
N SER A 45 -16.07 21.75 -15.19
CA SER A 45 -15.69 22.67 -14.12
C SER A 45 -16.93 23.23 -13.39
N ILE A 46 -16.82 23.40 -12.08
CA ILE A 46 -17.80 24.10 -11.23
C ILE A 46 -17.39 25.59 -11.12
N PRO A 47 -18.30 26.56 -11.30
CA PRO A 47 -18.06 27.95 -10.91
C PRO A 47 -18.70 28.30 -9.55
N SER A 48 -18.14 29.31 -8.90
CA SER A 48 -18.73 30.13 -7.83
C SER A 48 -18.25 31.59 -8.05
N PRO A 49 -18.81 32.65 -7.42
CA PRO A 49 -19.80 32.70 -6.32
C PRO A 49 -20.95 33.76 -6.49
N GLY A 50 -21.91 33.79 -5.55
CA GLY A 50 -22.58 35.03 -5.12
C GLY A 50 -24.09 34.99 -4.79
N GLY A 51 -24.46 35.55 -3.62
CA GLY A 51 -25.67 36.38 -3.45
C GLY A 51 -26.87 35.84 -2.66
N ALA A 52 -27.35 36.64 -1.70
CA ALA A 52 -28.30 36.31 -0.63
C ALA A 52 -29.82 36.25 -0.96
N GLU A 53 -30.56 35.70 0.02
CA GLU A 53 -31.95 35.99 0.48
C GLU A 53 -33.12 34.98 0.29
N ARG A 54 -33.45 34.32 1.42
CA ARG A 54 -34.76 34.15 2.13
C ARG A 54 -35.99 33.43 1.52
N ARG A 55 -36.38 32.40 2.32
CA ARG A 55 -37.72 31.87 2.74
C ARG A 55 -38.51 30.93 1.81
N GLY A 56 -38.84 29.76 2.37
CA GLY A 56 -39.99 28.94 1.95
C GLY A 56 -39.86 27.45 2.32
N ALA A 57 -40.34 27.06 3.49
CA ALA A 57 -40.33 25.67 3.97
C ALA A 57 -41.30 24.77 3.18
N ARG A 58 -40.80 23.64 2.66
CA ARG A 58 -41.57 22.40 2.45
C ARG A 58 -40.67 21.21 2.77
N SER A 59 -41.13 20.39 3.71
CA SER A 59 -40.50 19.14 4.13
C SER A 59 -40.53 18.10 3.00
N ALA A 60 -39.39 17.87 2.35
CA ALA A 60 -39.15 16.71 1.52
C ALA A 60 -38.43 15.63 2.34
N ARG A 61 -38.93 14.40 2.27
CA ARG A 61 -38.36 13.21 2.90
C ARG A 61 -36.86 13.10 2.55
N PRO A 62 -35.98 12.71 3.48
CA PRO A 62 -34.58 12.52 3.14
C PRO A 62 -34.49 11.39 2.12
N SER A 63 -33.92 11.73 0.96
CA SER A 63 -33.43 10.76 -0.02
C SER A 63 -32.50 9.81 0.71
N ARG A 64 -32.80 8.51 0.59
CA ARG A 64 -31.99 7.38 1.04
C ARG A 64 -30.52 7.71 0.83
N ALA A 65 -29.77 7.88 1.93
CA ALA A 65 -28.34 8.10 1.88
C ALA A 65 -27.75 7.03 0.97
N ALA A 66 -27.02 7.45 -0.07
CA ALA A 66 -26.11 6.55 -0.75
C ALA A 66 -25.21 5.98 0.35
N MET A 67 -25.39 4.70 0.66
CA MET A 67 -24.50 3.98 1.55
C MET A 67 -23.12 4.14 0.93
N GLY A 68 -22.26 4.89 1.61
CA GLY A 68 -20.90 5.15 1.16
C GLY A 68 -20.22 3.81 0.95
N GLY A 69 -19.95 3.50 -0.31
CA GLY A 69 -18.96 2.48 -0.66
C GLY A 69 -17.59 3.11 -0.48
N ASP A 70 -16.69 2.37 0.15
CA ASP A 70 -15.29 2.76 0.24
C ASP A 70 -14.68 2.69 -1.17
N LEU A 71 -14.09 3.80 -1.64
CA LEU A 71 -13.29 3.82 -2.86
C LEU A 71 -11.84 3.50 -2.48
N PHE A 72 -11.36 2.34 -2.89
CA PHE A 72 -9.97 1.95 -2.70
C PHE A 72 -9.17 2.32 -3.95
N ALA A 73 -8.26 3.29 -3.81
CA ALA A 73 -7.26 3.57 -4.84
C ALA A 73 -5.96 2.89 -4.43
N LEU A 74 -5.65 1.77 -5.10
CA LEU A 74 -4.47 0.97 -4.84
C LEU A 74 -3.43 1.22 -5.92
N ASP A 75 -2.59 2.21 -5.67
CA ASP A 75 -1.37 2.67 -6.35
C ASP A 75 -0.51 1.66 -7.18
N PHE A 76 -0.73 0.36 -7.09
CA PHE A 76 -0.13 -0.64 -7.97
C PHE A 76 -0.96 -1.01 -9.19
N ASP A 77 -2.28 -0.78 -9.17
CA ASP A 77 -3.18 -1.12 -10.27
C ASP A 77 -2.86 -0.25 -11.50
N GLY A 78 -2.65 1.06 -11.29
CA GLY A 78 -2.30 1.99 -12.35
C GLY A 78 -0.98 1.62 -13.02
N ALA A 79 0.05 1.25 -12.25
CA ALA A 79 1.34 0.88 -12.80
C ALA A 79 1.31 -0.46 -13.55
N ALA A 80 0.57 -1.45 -13.04
CA ALA A 80 0.38 -2.71 -13.75
C ALA A 80 -0.44 -2.51 -15.05
N LYS A 81 -1.51 -1.70 -15.02
CA LYS A 81 -2.32 -1.32 -16.20
C LYS A 81 -1.48 -0.61 -17.27
N VAL A 82 -0.53 0.23 -16.86
CA VAL A 82 0.41 0.89 -17.79
C VAL A 82 1.43 -0.11 -18.34
N ARG A 83 1.96 -1.02 -17.52
CA ARG A 83 3.00 -1.97 -17.94
C ARG A 83 2.48 -3.03 -18.90
N TRP A 84 1.32 -3.59 -18.59
CA TRP A 84 0.74 -4.72 -19.29
C TRP A 84 -0.75 -4.47 -19.58
N PRO A 85 -1.10 -3.50 -20.43
CA PRO A 85 -2.51 -3.13 -20.67
C PRO A 85 -3.37 -4.30 -21.15
N TRP A 86 -2.78 -5.24 -21.91
CA TRP A 86 -3.48 -6.44 -22.41
C TRP A 86 -3.93 -7.37 -21.29
N VAL A 87 -3.25 -7.37 -20.14
CA VAL A 87 -3.65 -8.13 -18.93
C VAL A 87 -5.03 -7.71 -18.47
N PHE A 88 -5.32 -6.41 -18.56
CA PHE A 88 -6.51 -5.81 -17.98
C PHE A 88 -7.70 -5.75 -18.94
N GLU A 89 -7.54 -6.13 -20.22
CA GLU A 89 -8.64 -6.16 -21.19
C GLU A 89 -9.76 -7.13 -20.79
N GLN A 90 -9.43 -8.17 -20.01
CA GLN A 90 -10.36 -9.20 -19.54
C GLN A 90 -10.74 -9.03 -18.06
N VAL A 91 -10.23 -8.00 -17.38
CA VAL A 91 -10.49 -7.74 -15.97
C VAL A 91 -11.77 -6.91 -15.86
N ASP A 92 -12.84 -7.54 -15.38
CA ASP A 92 -14.05 -6.82 -14.98
C ASP A 92 -13.93 -6.27 -13.54
N SER A 93 -14.92 -5.49 -13.10
CA SER A 93 -14.90 -4.88 -11.76
C SER A 93 -14.88 -5.90 -10.63
N ALA A 94 -15.49 -7.07 -10.81
CA ALA A 94 -15.51 -8.11 -9.78
C ALA A 94 -14.12 -8.76 -9.61
N MET A 95 -13.43 -8.99 -10.74
CA MET A 95 -12.05 -9.45 -10.74
C MET A 95 -11.10 -8.39 -10.15
N GLU A 96 -11.30 -7.11 -10.48
CA GLU A 96 -10.51 -6.02 -9.91
C GLU A 96 -10.65 -5.96 -8.38
N GLU A 97 -11.87 -6.00 -7.85
CA GLU A 97 -12.12 -6.07 -6.41
C GLU A 97 -11.46 -7.30 -5.77
N TRP A 98 -11.55 -8.46 -6.43
CA TRP A 98 -10.91 -9.68 -5.93
C TRP A 98 -9.38 -9.58 -5.89
N ILE A 99 -8.75 -9.02 -6.92
CA ILE A 99 -7.28 -8.78 -6.97
C ILE A 99 -6.88 -7.85 -5.82
N VAL A 100 -7.64 -6.77 -5.62
CA VAL A 100 -7.43 -5.83 -4.52
C VAL A 100 -7.44 -6.55 -3.18
N GLU A 101 -8.41 -7.44 -2.95
CA GLU A 101 -8.47 -8.27 -1.74
C GLU A 101 -7.26 -9.20 -1.58
N GLN A 102 -6.81 -9.85 -2.67
CA GLN A 102 -5.63 -10.72 -2.63
C GLN A 102 -4.36 -9.94 -2.31
N MET A 103 -4.23 -8.74 -2.87
CA MET A 103 -3.07 -7.88 -2.63
C MET A 103 -2.95 -7.43 -1.18
N TYR A 104 -4.06 -7.30 -0.43
CA TYR A 104 -3.99 -7.08 1.01
C TYR A 104 -3.38 -8.28 1.74
N THR A 105 -3.76 -9.49 1.34
CA THR A 105 -3.22 -10.72 1.93
C THR A 105 -1.73 -10.90 1.59
N LEU A 106 -1.33 -10.50 0.38
CA LEU A 106 0.04 -10.65 -0.14
C LEU A 106 1.00 -9.52 0.28
N ARG A 107 0.52 -8.44 0.89
CA ARG A 107 1.40 -7.36 1.36
C ARG A 107 2.61 -7.80 2.20
N PRO A 108 2.55 -8.83 3.06
CA PRO A 108 3.71 -9.26 3.85
C PRO A 108 4.94 -9.63 3.00
N VAL A 109 4.75 -10.12 1.77
CA VAL A 109 5.90 -10.54 0.94
C VAL A 109 6.61 -9.38 0.26
N VAL A 110 5.93 -8.24 0.09
CA VAL A 110 6.39 -7.08 -0.69
C VAL A 110 7.51 -6.34 0.04
N GLU A 111 8.70 -6.32 -0.54
CA GLU A 111 9.82 -5.52 -0.04
C GLU A 111 9.85 -4.10 -0.61
N THR A 112 9.74 -4.05 -1.94
CA THR A 112 9.82 -2.84 -2.74
C THR A 112 8.56 -2.76 -3.57
N GLY A 113 8.03 -1.56 -3.75
CA GLY A 113 6.69 -1.41 -4.29
C GLY A 113 6.48 -1.90 -5.73
N TYR A 114 7.54 -2.02 -6.54
CA TYR A 114 7.45 -2.59 -7.89
C TYR A 114 7.00 -4.07 -7.88
N GLU A 115 7.26 -4.79 -6.78
CA GLU A 115 6.86 -6.19 -6.64
C GLU A 115 5.34 -6.37 -6.69
N ASN A 116 4.57 -5.31 -6.38
CA ASN A 116 3.12 -5.36 -6.53
C ASN A 116 2.68 -5.54 -7.99
N LEU A 117 3.45 -5.07 -8.97
CA LEU A 117 3.10 -5.23 -10.38
C LEU A 117 3.07 -6.72 -10.72
N LEU A 118 4.16 -7.43 -10.38
CA LEU A 118 4.27 -8.88 -10.59
C LEU A 118 3.16 -9.64 -9.86
N LEU A 119 2.88 -9.26 -8.61
CA LEU A 119 1.82 -9.88 -7.81
C LEU A 119 0.42 -9.64 -8.38
N VAL A 120 0.18 -8.54 -9.09
CA VAL A 120 -1.11 -8.31 -9.77
C VAL A 120 -1.22 -9.18 -11.02
N GLU A 121 -0.16 -9.24 -11.83
CA GLU A 121 -0.19 -10.02 -13.08
C GLU A 121 -0.40 -11.52 -12.83
N ILE A 122 0.27 -12.12 -11.83
CA ILE A 122 0.08 -13.55 -11.52
C ILE A 122 -1.34 -13.90 -11.07
N GLN A 123 -2.15 -12.92 -10.65
CA GLN A 123 -3.51 -13.15 -10.18
C GLN A 123 -4.53 -13.17 -11.32
N ILE A 124 -4.11 -12.79 -12.53
CA ILE A 124 -5.04 -12.62 -13.65
C ILE A 124 -4.99 -13.88 -14.52
N PRO A 125 -6.11 -14.64 -14.66
CA PRO A 125 -6.14 -16.00 -15.22
C PRO A 125 -5.69 -16.23 -16.67
N SER A 126 -4.99 -15.30 -17.34
CA SER A 126 -4.71 -15.45 -18.77
C SER A 126 -3.37 -14.94 -19.32
N VAL A 127 -2.37 -14.45 -18.57
CA VAL A 127 -1.56 -13.39 -19.20
C VAL A 127 -0.06 -13.59 -19.49
N GLN A 128 0.74 -14.27 -18.70
CA GLN A 128 2.07 -14.69 -19.18
C GLN A 128 2.36 -16.08 -18.70
N LYS A 129 2.73 -16.96 -19.63
CA LYS A 129 3.18 -18.30 -19.27
C LYS A 129 4.42 -18.16 -18.42
N SER A 130 4.37 -18.72 -17.22
CA SER A 130 5.53 -18.86 -16.35
C SER A 130 5.60 -20.31 -15.90
N SER A 131 6.81 -20.83 -15.76
CA SER A 131 7.00 -22.18 -15.21
C SER A 131 6.56 -22.31 -13.75
N VAL A 132 6.36 -21.18 -13.07
CA VAL A 132 6.06 -21.14 -11.63
C VAL A 132 4.75 -20.43 -11.27
N ALA A 133 4.11 -19.70 -12.19
CA ALA A 133 2.90 -18.92 -11.88
C ALA A 133 1.58 -19.67 -12.08
N ASP A 134 1.56 -20.72 -12.90
CA ASP A 134 0.33 -21.41 -13.29
C ASP A 134 -0.34 -22.09 -12.06
N GLY A 135 -1.50 -21.57 -11.68
CA GLY A 135 -2.32 -22.14 -10.60
C GLY A 135 -1.82 -21.92 -9.18
N LEU A 136 -0.91 -20.95 -8.96
CA LEU A 136 -0.43 -20.61 -7.62
C LEU A 136 -1.57 -20.20 -6.69
N SER A 137 -1.63 -20.84 -5.53
CA SER A 137 -2.43 -20.35 -4.42
C SER A 137 -1.76 -19.17 -3.72
N ILE A 138 -2.56 -18.35 -3.03
CA ILE A 138 -2.07 -17.25 -2.19
C ILE A 138 -1.04 -17.74 -1.16
N GLN A 139 -1.27 -18.92 -0.57
CA GLN A 139 -0.36 -19.48 0.42
C GLN A 139 1.00 -19.83 -0.18
N GLU A 140 1.03 -20.39 -1.39
CA GLU A 140 2.29 -20.71 -2.08
C GLU A 140 3.08 -19.45 -2.42
N ILE A 141 2.41 -18.37 -2.81
CA ILE A 141 3.05 -17.06 -3.03
C ILE A 141 3.63 -16.53 -1.72
N LEU A 142 2.85 -16.53 -0.63
CA LEU A 142 3.30 -16.08 0.69
C LEU A 142 4.57 -16.80 1.18
N GLU A 143 4.67 -18.09 0.92
CA GLU A 143 5.79 -18.92 1.38
C GLU A 143 7.00 -18.89 0.45
N ASN A 144 6.78 -18.67 -0.85
CA ASN A 144 7.83 -18.86 -1.86
C ASN A 144 8.17 -17.59 -2.65
N TRP A 145 7.61 -16.41 -2.33
CA TRP A 145 7.82 -15.18 -3.10
C TRP A 145 9.28 -14.88 -3.44
N LEU A 146 10.19 -15.06 -2.47
CA LEU A 146 11.63 -14.82 -2.69
C LEU A 146 12.25 -15.73 -3.76
N LYS A 147 11.69 -16.92 -3.98
CA LYS A 147 12.10 -17.87 -5.02
C LYS A 147 11.36 -17.65 -6.33
N LEU A 148 10.07 -17.30 -6.26
CA LEU A 148 9.23 -17.05 -7.43
C LEU A 148 9.66 -15.78 -8.18
N LYS A 149 9.85 -14.68 -7.45
CA LYS A 149 10.18 -13.36 -8.02
C LYS A 149 11.34 -13.39 -9.04
N PRO A 150 12.53 -13.94 -8.75
CA PRO A 150 13.62 -13.93 -9.74
C PRO A 150 13.29 -14.74 -11.00
N ILE A 151 12.48 -15.80 -10.90
CA ILE A 151 12.04 -16.60 -12.05
C ILE A 151 11.06 -15.79 -12.90
N LEU A 152 10.07 -15.15 -12.27
CA LEU A 152 9.10 -14.29 -12.96
C LEU A 152 9.80 -13.14 -13.69
N MET A 153 10.74 -12.45 -13.03
CA MET A 153 11.51 -11.36 -13.63
C MET A 153 12.28 -11.83 -14.87
N ASP A 154 12.89 -13.02 -14.83
CA ASP A 154 13.66 -13.59 -15.94
C ASP A 154 12.74 -14.02 -17.10
N GLU A 155 11.71 -14.81 -16.82
CA GLU A 155 10.79 -15.34 -17.83
C GLU A 155 10.00 -14.24 -18.54
N TRP A 156 9.61 -13.19 -17.81
CA TRP A 156 8.89 -12.04 -18.36
C TRP A 156 9.82 -10.95 -18.90
N GLN A 157 11.14 -11.18 -18.86
CA GLN A 157 12.18 -10.25 -19.31
C GLN A 157 12.04 -8.85 -18.69
N GLU A 158 11.64 -8.81 -17.43
CA GLU A 158 11.48 -7.57 -16.69
C GLU A 158 12.79 -7.14 -16.05
N ASP A 159 12.99 -5.83 -16.01
CA ASP A 159 14.11 -5.20 -15.32
C ASP A 159 13.63 -4.49 -14.06
N ARG A 160 14.39 -4.67 -12.96
CA ARG A 160 14.06 -4.07 -11.67
C ARG A 160 14.03 -2.55 -11.74
N GLU A 161 15.01 -1.94 -12.39
CA GLU A 161 15.12 -0.47 -12.42
C GLU A 161 13.95 0.12 -13.20
N SER A 162 13.63 -0.45 -14.35
CA SER A 162 12.49 -0.09 -15.19
C SER A 162 11.15 -0.18 -14.46
N LEU A 163 10.91 -1.27 -13.70
CA LEU A 163 9.68 -1.40 -12.91
C LEU A 163 9.64 -0.43 -11.72
N VAL A 164 10.77 -0.15 -11.07
CA VAL A 164 10.88 0.86 -10.01
C VAL A 164 10.57 2.25 -10.57
N ASP A 165 11.12 2.59 -11.73
CA ASP A 165 10.93 3.88 -12.38
C ASP A 165 9.49 4.05 -12.87
N LEU A 166 8.90 3.03 -13.48
CA LEU A 166 7.49 3.04 -13.86
C LEU A 166 6.59 3.28 -12.65
N PHE A 167 6.81 2.51 -11.57
CA PHE A 167 6.03 2.63 -10.35
C PHE A 167 6.21 3.99 -9.66
N GLY A 168 7.40 4.59 -9.76
CA GLY A 168 7.66 5.96 -9.33
C GLY A 168 6.90 6.99 -10.17
N ARG A 169 7.00 6.90 -11.51
CA ARG A 169 6.36 7.85 -12.43
C ARG A 169 4.85 7.88 -12.29
N VAL A 170 4.19 6.73 -12.17
CA VAL A 170 2.73 6.68 -12.00
C VAL A 170 2.27 7.41 -10.72
N ARG A 171 3.05 7.36 -9.65
CA ARG A 171 2.79 8.15 -8.44
C ARG A 171 3.06 9.62 -8.64
N ASP A 172 4.12 9.96 -9.33
CA ASP A 172 4.45 11.36 -9.63
C ASP A 172 3.32 11.99 -10.45
N ASP A 173 2.86 11.29 -11.49
CA ASP A 173 1.73 11.69 -12.32
C ASP A 173 0.45 11.84 -11.47
N TRP A 174 0.17 10.91 -10.55
CA TRP A 174 -0.98 11.03 -9.65
C TRP A 174 -0.84 12.24 -8.71
N ILE A 175 0.34 12.46 -8.11
CA ILE A 175 0.59 13.61 -7.23
C ILE A 175 0.43 14.94 -8.00
N GLU A 176 0.94 15.01 -9.23
CA GLU A 176 0.85 16.21 -10.07
C GLU A 176 -0.60 16.53 -10.47
N ASN A 177 -1.41 15.51 -10.76
CA ASN A 177 -2.78 15.68 -11.25
C ASN A 177 -3.84 15.69 -10.14
N ASP A 178 -3.63 14.98 -9.03
CA ASP A 178 -4.56 14.84 -7.90
C ASP A 178 -3.82 14.48 -6.59
N LEU A 179 -3.07 15.45 -6.05
CA LEU A 179 -2.43 15.34 -4.74
C LEU A 179 -3.42 14.93 -3.64
N SER A 180 -4.63 15.49 -3.64
CA SER A 180 -5.62 15.22 -2.60
C SER A 180 -6.07 13.76 -2.63
N GLY A 181 -6.30 13.19 -3.80
CA GLY A 181 -6.62 11.77 -3.97
C GLY A 181 -5.47 10.88 -3.52
N TRP A 182 -4.24 11.21 -3.92
CA TRP A 182 -3.05 10.44 -3.53
C TRP A 182 -2.83 10.45 -2.01
N ILE A 183 -2.91 11.62 -1.37
CA ILE A 183 -2.87 11.75 0.10
C ILE A 183 -4.05 11.02 0.74
N GLY A 184 -5.24 11.14 0.14
CA GLY A 184 -6.47 10.47 0.56
C GLY A 184 -6.38 8.94 0.56
N ALA A 185 -5.50 8.34 -0.25
CA ALA A 185 -5.25 6.90 -0.29
C ALA A 185 -4.28 6.40 0.81
N ASN A 186 -3.63 7.30 1.56
CA ASN A 186 -2.60 6.96 2.53
C ASN A 186 -3.02 7.30 3.97
N ARG A 187 -2.56 6.51 4.94
CA ARG A 187 -2.82 6.74 6.37
C ARG A 187 -1.60 6.40 7.23
N PHE A 188 -1.42 7.16 8.31
CA PHE A 188 -0.51 6.79 9.40
C PHE A 188 -1.21 5.85 10.38
N TYR A 189 -0.44 4.98 11.03
CA TYR A 189 -0.97 4.23 12.16
C TYR A 189 -1.29 5.19 13.32
N PRO A 190 -2.36 4.94 14.09
CA PRO A 190 -2.74 5.79 15.21
C PRO A 190 -1.56 6.09 16.14
N GLY A 191 -1.38 7.37 16.49
CA GLY A 191 -0.33 7.85 17.38
C GLY A 191 1.07 7.98 16.77
N THR A 192 1.35 7.38 15.60
CA THR A 192 2.72 7.41 15.04
C THR A 192 3.15 8.79 14.55
N ALA A 193 2.24 9.55 13.95
CA ALA A 193 2.51 10.92 13.53
C ALA A 193 2.80 11.83 14.74
N ASP A 194 2.01 11.72 15.80
CA ASP A 194 2.22 12.53 17.02
C ASP A 194 3.48 12.13 17.76
N ALA A 195 3.81 10.84 17.81
CA ALA A 195 5.06 10.35 18.38
C ALA A 195 6.28 10.92 17.64
N LEU A 196 6.23 11.00 16.30
CA LEU A 196 7.30 11.61 15.51
C LEU A 196 7.41 13.12 15.75
N LYS A 197 6.28 13.85 15.79
CA LYS A 197 6.26 15.29 16.09
C LYS A 197 6.85 15.66 17.44
N LEU A 198 6.49 14.87 18.45
CA LEU A 198 6.82 15.14 19.84
C LEU A 198 8.15 14.50 20.25
N SER A 199 8.87 13.87 19.32
CA SER A 199 10.08 13.16 19.66
C SER A 199 11.19 14.11 20.06
N SER A 200 11.82 13.85 21.20
CA SER A 200 13.05 14.52 21.63
C SER A 200 14.31 13.80 21.14
N SER A 201 14.16 12.67 20.44
CA SER A 201 15.26 11.85 19.94
C SER A 201 15.67 12.25 18.52
N ASP A 202 16.95 12.08 18.19
CA ASP A 202 17.42 12.17 16.81
C ASP A 202 16.82 11.04 15.96
N THR A 203 15.77 11.38 15.22
CA THR A 203 14.98 10.43 14.44
C THR A 203 15.42 10.41 12.99
N TYR A 204 15.47 9.22 12.41
CA TYR A 204 15.80 8.95 11.01
C TYR A 204 14.76 8.02 10.40
N ILE A 205 14.47 8.20 9.11
CA ILE A 205 13.54 7.35 8.36
C ILE A 205 14.34 6.53 7.36
N VAL A 206 14.35 5.21 7.53
CA VAL A 206 15.02 4.27 6.61
C VAL A 206 13.97 3.40 5.92
N THR A 207 13.73 3.64 4.63
CA THR A 207 12.60 3.07 3.87
C THR A 207 13.00 2.63 2.47
N THR A 208 12.31 1.60 1.95
CA THR A 208 12.40 1.19 0.54
C THR A 208 11.46 1.98 -0.37
N LYS A 209 10.77 3.00 0.17
CA LYS A 209 10.02 3.98 -0.61
C LYS A 209 10.98 5.06 -1.16
N GLN A 210 10.69 5.62 -2.33
CA GLN A 210 11.43 6.81 -2.80
C GLN A 210 11.20 7.98 -1.82
N SER A 211 12.27 8.71 -1.47
CA SER A 211 12.24 9.69 -0.36
C SER A 211 11.18 10.77 -0.53
N ARG A 212 10.98 11.29 -1.76
CA ARG A 212 9.98 12.33 -2.07
C ARG A 212 8.55 11.95 -1.66
N PHE A 213 8.19 10.67 -1.77
CA PHE A 213 6.86 10.22 -1.33
C PHE A 213 6.78 10.12 0.20
N ALA A 214 7.86 9.71 0.87
CA ALA A 214 7.89 9.69 2.32
C ALA A 214 7.77 11.12 2.88
N GLU A 215 8.50 12.06 2.29
CA GLU A 215 8.45 13.49 2.61
C GLU A 215 7.05 14.07 2.41
N ALA A 216 6.44 13.87 1.24
CA ALA A 216 5.07 14.34 0.97
C ALA A 216 4.07 13.79 1.99
N LEU A 217 4.16 12.49 2.36
CA LEU A 217 3.27 11.91 3.37
C LEU A 217 3.50 12.51 4.76
N LEU A 218 4.76 12.70 5.18
CA LEU A 218 5.07 13.32 6.46
C LEU A 218 4.55 14.76 6.53
N LYS A 219 4.71 15.51 5.45
CA LYS A 219 4.24 16.89 5.37
C LYS A 219 2.72 16.97 5.37
N GLU A 220 2.05 16.25 4.47
CA GLU A 220 0.61 16.43 4.23
C GLU A 220 -0.27 15.71 5.27
N LEU A 221 0.10 14.50 5.70
CA LEU A 221 -0.72 13.73 6.65
C LEU A 221 -0.26 13.91 8.10
N ALA A 222 1.04 14.07 8.31
CA ALA A 222 1.56 14.31 9.64
C ALA A 222 1.78 15.80 9.91
N GLY A 223 1.86 16.72 8.94
CA GLY A 223 2.20 18.12 9.26
C GLY A 223 3.62 18.26 9.83
N ILE A 224 4.53 17.37 9.42
CA ILE A 224 5.94 17.35 9.84
C ILE A 224 6.80 17.74 8.65
N ASP A 225 7.54 18.83 8.78
CA ASP A 225 8.61 19.17 7.85
C ASP A 225 9.87 18.42 8.25
N PHE A 226 9.93 17.13 7.87
CA PHE A 226 10.98 16.23 8.31
C PHE A 226 12.26 16.47 7.50
N PRO A 227 13.44 16.67 8.12
CA PRO A 227 14.65 17.03 7.39
C PRO A 227 15.01 15.97 6.34
N SER A 228 15.11 16.40 5.08
CA SER A 228 15.32 15.51 3.93
C SER A 228 16.59 14.65 4.05
N GLU A 229 17.65 15.19 4.65
CA GLU A 229 18.92 14.52 4.92
C GLU A 229 18.81 13.40 5.96
N ARG A 230 17.68 13.34 6.69
CA ARG A 230 17.35 12.28 7.64
C ARG A 230 16.41 11.22 7.04
N ILE A 231 16.04 11.33 5.75
CA ILE A 231 15.20 10.37 5.03
C ILE A 231 16.05 9.54 4.05
N TYR A 232 16.38 8.33 4.47
CA TYR A 232 17.06 7.32 3.68
C TYR A 232 16.05 6.47 2.92
N GLY A 233 15.73 6.89 1.69
CA GLY A 233 14.80 6.19 0.80
C GLY A 233 15.45 5.12 -0.08
N LEU A 234 14.68 4.62 -1.05
CA LEU A 234 15.07 3.51 -1.93
C LEU A 234 16.45 3.66 -2.59
N SER A 235 16.82 4.87 -3.01
CA SER A 235 18.08 5.16 -3.69
C SER A 235 19.31 5.25 -2.77
N THR A 236 19.12 5.18 -1.44
CA THR A 236 20.22 5.28 -0.47
C THR A 236 20.94 3.95 -0.20
N GLY A 237 20.46 2.86 -0.81
CA GLY A 237 21.05 1.54 -0.71
C GLY A 237 20.44 0.66 0.39
N PRO A 238 21.07 -0.50 0.68
CA PRO A 238 20.51 -1.46 1.64
C PRO A 238 20.43 -0.88 3.05
N LYS A 239 19.34 -1.17 3.78
CA LYS A 239 19.15 -0.66 5.15
C LYS A 239 20.31 -0.97 6.09
N VAL A 240 20.92 -2.16 5.97
CA VAL A 240 22.13 -2.54 6.71
C VAL A 240 23.26 -1.52 6.53
N LYS A 241 23.51 -1.06 5.30
CA LYS A 241 24.56 -0.07 5.01
C LYS A 241 24.20 1.30 5.57
N VAL A 242 22.94 1.71 5.47
CA VAL A 242 22.47 2.96 6.09
C VAL A 242 22.66 2.92 7.61
N LEU A 243 22.32 1.82 8.28
CA LEU A 243 22.53 1.68 9.73
C LEU A 243 24.01 1.71 10.10
N GLN A 244 24.89 1.10 9.30
CA GLN A 244 26.35 1.19 9.49
C GLN A 244 26.84 2.63 9.36
N GLN A 245 26.36 3.37 8.36
CA GLN A 245 26.70 4.79 8.16
C GLN A 245 26.23 5.64 9.34
N LEU A 246 24.95 5.51 9.75
CA LEU A 246 24.38 6.24 10.88
C LEU A 246 25.17 5.98 12.16
N GLN A 247 25.49 4.72 12.47
CA GLN A 247 26.27 4.36 13.66
C GLN A 247 27.67 4.99 13.69
N GLN A 248 28.28 5.24 12.53
CA GLN A 248 29.63 5.78 12.42
C GLN A 248 29.68 7.32 12.51
N MET A 249 28.55 8.00 12.43
CA MET A 249 28.52 9.47 12.47
C MET A 249 29.00 9.99 13.84
N PRO A 250 29.88 11.02 13.88
CA PRO A 250 30.41 11.56 15.12
C PRO A 250 29.34 12.02 16.12
N GLN A 251 28.27 12.64 15.63
CA GLN A 251 27.16 13.13 16.47
C GLN A 251 26.31 12.01 17.09
N HIS A 252 26.44 10.77 16.62
CA HIS A 252 25.72 9.61 17.18
C HIS A 252 26.58 8.81 18.17
N GLN A 253 27.84 9.21 18.40
CA GLN A 253 28.69 8.53 19.38
C GLN A 253 28.10 8.68 20.78
N GLY A 254 28.02 7.56 21.51
CA GLY A 254 27.45 7.50 22.86
C GLY A 254 25.93 7.42 22.91
N LEU A 255 25.22 7.56 21.79
CA LEU A 255 23.77 7.36 21.76
C LEU A 255 23.40 5.88 21.88
N THR A 256 22.24 5.60 22.48
CA THR A 256 21.62 4.29 22.41
C THR A 256 20.86 4.17 21.08
N LEU A 257 21.24 3.19 20.26
CA LEU A 257 20.68 3.04 18.91
C LEU A 257 19.48 2.09 18.93
N HIS A 258 18.37 2.52 18.30
CA HIS A 258 17.12 1.77 18.23
C HIS A 258 16.67 1.65 16.77
N PHE A 259 16.48 0.43 16.28
CA PHE A 259 15.96 0.17 14.93
C PHE A 259 14.60 -0.51 15.02
N ILE A 260 13.58 0.21 14.55
CA ILE A 260 12.16 -0.19 14.61
C ILE A 260 11.69 -0.50 13.19
N GLU A 261 11.21 -1.72 12.97
CA GLU A 261 10.94 -2.26 11.64
C GLU A 261 9.71 -3.18 11.67
N ASP A 262 8.94 -3.23 10.58
CA ASP A 262 7.77 -4.11 10.48
C ASP A 262 8.05 -5.42 9.75
N ARG A 263 9.21 -5.53 9.09
CA ARG A 263 9.63 -6.73 8.34
C ARG A 263 10.72 -7.52 9.06
N LEU A 264 10.37 -8.74 9.49
CA LEU A 264 11.29 -9.65 10.21
C LEU A 264 12.56 -9.98 9.40
N ALA A 265 12.43 -10.20 8.08
CA ALA A 265 13.56 -10.49 7.22
C ALA A 265 14.65 -9.40 7.27
N THR A 266 14.25 -8.13 7.36
CA THR A 266 15.18 -7.00 7.49
C THR A 266 15.93 -7.07 8.82
N LEU A 267 15.23 -7.33 9.93
CA LEU A 267 15.86 -7.48 11.24
C LEU A 267 16.85 -8.66 11.27
N LYS A 268 16.49 -9.79 10.67
CA LYS A 268 17.41 -10.94 10.53
C LYS A 268 18.67 -10.59 9.74
N ASN A 269 18.55 -9.76 8.69
CA ASN A 269 19.72 -9.30 7.94
C ASN A 269 20.61 -8.36 8.76
N VAL A 270 20.03 -7.52 9.64
CA VAL A 270 20.81 -6.72 10.60
C VAL A 270 21.54 -7.61 11.60
N ILE A 271 20.89 -8.68 12.09
CA ILE A 271 21.50 -9.63 13.04
C ILE A 271 22.72 -10.35 12.45
N LYS A 272 22.71 -10.65 11.14
CA LYS A 272 23.82 -11.30 10.44
C LYS A 272 25.09 -10.44 10.36
N GLU A 273 25.02 -9.18 10.74
CA GLU A 273 26.10 -8.19 10.62
C GLU A 273 26.63 -7.81 12.01
N PRO A 274 27.73 -8.44 12.50
CA PRO A 274 28.24 -8.18 13.85
C PRO A 274 28.58 -6.71 14.12
N ALA A 275 28.94 -5.96 13.08
CA ALA A 275 29.19 -4.52 13.19
C ALA A 275 27.97 -3.71 13.67
N LEU A 276 26.76 -4.24 13.50
CA LEU A 276 25.50 -3.63 13.93
C LEU A 276 25.05 -4.10 15.31
N ASP A 277 25.94 -4.72 16.08
CA ASP A 277 25.54 -5.37 17.33
C ASP A 277 24.98 -4.41 18.41
N LYS A 278 25.29 -3.12 18.28
CA LYS A 278 24.89 -2.04 19.17
C LYS A 278 23.43 -1.60 18.99
N TRP A 279 22.77 -2.01 17.91
CA TRP A 279 21.38 -1.65 17.65
C TRP A 279 20.43 -2.53 18.47
N ASN A 280 19.55 -1.88 19.23
CA ASN A 280 18.38 -2.53 19.81
C ASN A 280 17.34 -2.71 18.72
N LEU A 281 16.91 -3.94 18.48
CA LEU A 281 16.04 -4.30 17.36
C LEU A 281 14.60 -4.54 17.82
N TYR A 282 13.67 -3.90 17.13
CA TYR A 282 12.24 -3.99 17.45
C TYR A 282 11.46 -4.43 16.21
N LEU A 283 10.74 -5.55 16.32
CA LEU A 283 9.70 -5.90 15.36
C LEU A 283 8.37 -5.31 15.84
N VAL A 284 7.81 -4.42 15.05
CA VAL A 284 6.50 -3.85 15.37
C VAL A 284 5.38 -4.89 15.17
N THR A 285 4.38 -4.88 16.05
CA THR A 285 3.23 -5.79 15.99
C THR A 285 2.12 -5.28 15.08
N TRP A 286 2.31 -4.10 14.50
CA TRP A 286 1.53 -3.54 13.39
C TRP A 286 2.39 -3.54 12.11
N GLY A 287 1.89 -3.01 11.00
CA GLY A 287 2.54 -3.13 9.69
C GLY A 287 2.03 -4.36 8.94
N TYR A 288 2.87 -4.88 8.04
CA TYR A 288 2.51 -5.99 7.17
C TYR A 288 3.07 -7.36 7.62
N ASN A 289 3.64 -7.50 8.82
CA ASN A 289 4.06 -8.82 9.31
C ASN A 289 2.87 -9.74 9.65
N THR A 290 3.10 -11.02 9.44
CA THR A 290 2.18 -12.11 9.76
C THR A 290 2.28 -12.53 11.23
N GLN A 291 1.28 -13.26 11.71
CA GLN A 291 1.31 -13.87 13.04
C GLN A 291 2.51 -14.82 13.20
N LYS A 292 2.79 -15.63 12.18
CA LYS A 292 3.93 -16.55 12.12
C LYS A 292 5.27 -15.81 12.28
N GLU A 293 5.43 -14.66 11.62
CA GLU A 293 6.64 -13.84 11.78
C GLU A 293 6.77 -13.25 13.19
N ARG A 294 5.66 -12.83 13.82
CA ARG A 294 5.72 -12.36 15.22
C ARG A 294 6.10 -13.47 16.20
N GLU A 295 5.54 -14.67 16.04
CA GLU A 295 5.90 -15.84 16.84
C GLU A 295 7.36 -16.24 16.63
N GLU A 296 7.84 -16.22 15.39
CA GLU A 296 9.25 -16.46 15.09
C GLU A 296 10.15 -15.42 15.76
N ALA A 297 9.77 -14.13 15.70
CA ALA A 297 10.53 -13.05 16.32
C ALA A 297 10.65 -13.19 17.84
N GLN A 298 9.62 -13.69 18.52
CA GLN A 298 9.67 -13.98 19.96
C GLN A 298 10.73 -15.04 20.32
N GLY A 299 11.00 -15.97 19.40
CA GLY A 299 12.08 -16.96 19.55
C GLY A 299 13.48 -16.41 19.33
N ILE A 300 13.62 -15.16 18.85
CA ILE A 300 14.91 -14.53 18.56
C ILE A 300 15.24 -13.55 19.69
N SER A 301 16.18 -13.92 20.57
CA SER A 301 16.54 -13.15 21.77
C SER A 301 16.95 -11.69 21.50
N ARG A 302 17.41 -11.40 20.27
CA ARG A 302 17.85 -10.05 19.86
C ARG A 302 16.74 -9.14 19.37
N ILE A 303 15.53 -9.67 19.15
CA ILE A 303 14.38 -8.91 18.64
C ILE A 303 13.34 -8.78 19.76
N GLN A 304 12.89 -7.55 19.99
CA GLN A 304 11.78 -7.28 20.89
C GLN A 304 10.52 -7.00 20.08
N LEU A 305 9.40 -7.63 20.44
CA LEU A 305 8.11 -7.20 19.91
C LEU A 305 7.76 -5.83 20.48
N PHE A 306 7.17 -5.00 19.62
CA PHE A 306 6.87 -3.61 19.94
C PHE A 306 5.45 -3.30 19.53
N ASP A 307 4.64 -2.66 20.36
CA ASP A 307 3.27 -2.24 20.02
C ASP A 307 3.16 -0.70 19.86
N LEU A 308 2.01 -0.21 19.37
CA LEU A 308 1.82 1.22 19.09
C LEU A 308 1.95 2.09 20.37
N PRO A 309 1.41 1.68 21.53
CA PRO A 309 1.70 2.34 22.80
C PRO A 309 3.18 2.44 23.13
N ASP A 310 3.92 1.33 23.02
CA ASP A 310 5.36 1.29 23.34
C ASP A 310 6.17 2.14 22.37
N PHE A 311 5.83 2.15 21.08
CA PHE A 311 6.38 3.08 20.10
C PHE A 311 6.19 4.53 20.51
N SER A 312 4.96 4.90 20.84
CA SER A 312 4.63 6.27 21.19
C SER A 312 5.34 6.73 22.47
N LYS A 313 5.56 5.82 23.43
CA LYS A 313 6.31 6.11 24.66
C LYS A 313 7.81 6.19 24.43
N LYS A 314 8.36 5.37 23.52
CA LYS A 314 9.80 5.30 23.26
C LYS A 314 10.33 6.52 22.51
N LEU A 315 9.49 7.11 21.65
CA LEU A 315 9.88 8.29 20.89
C LEU A 315 9.71 9.60 21.67
N LYS A 316 8.80 9.65 22.64
CA LYS A 316 8.58 10.80 23.55
C LYS A 316 9.62 10.85 24.65
#